data_AF-A0A7J6F968-F1
#
_entry.id   AF-A0A7J6F968-F1
#
_cell.length_a   1.000
_cell.length_b   1.000
_cell.length_c   1.000
_cell.angle_alpha   90.00
_cell.angle_beta   90.00
_cell.angle_gamma   90.00
#
_symmetry.space_group_name_H-M   'P 1'
#
loop_
_entity.id
_entity.type
_entity.pdbx_description
1 polymer ?
#
loop_
_entity_poly.entity_id
_entity_poly.type
_entity_poly.pdbx_seq_one_letter_code
_entity_poly.pdbx_strand_id
1 'polypeptide(L)'
;MSSSTTPLMLVIACLLFLTFETTKVRGWYFQPKTHVSMTNSLPNKSDLTVHCKSKDNDLGTHVIPFNKSYEIVFHPNLLDTTLFYCNFRWPKNNSDHFFDIYDKLTTKTCKPNNSNKHYKI
;
A
#
# COMPACT_ATOMS: atom_id res chain seq x y z
N MET A 1 -26.28 -28.48 48.70
CA MET A 1 -24.98 -28.08 48.11
C MET A 1 -25.26 -27.24 46.87
N SER A 2 -25.49 -25.93 47.05
CA SER A 2 -25.59 -24.99 45.93
C SER A 2 -24.17 -24.60 45.52
N SER A 3 -23.78 -25.02 44.32
CA SER A 3 -22.44 -24.83 43.76
C SER A 3 -22.17 -23.33 43.49
N SER A 4 -21.30 -22.74 44.31
CA SER A 4 -20.80 -21.36 44.24
C SER A 4 -19.91 -21.06 43.01
N THR A 5 -19.90 -21.92 42.00
CA THR A 5 -19.03 -21.81 40.82
C THR A 5 -19.64 -20.99 39.69
N THR A 6 -20.96 -20.75 39.70
CA THR A 6 -21.66 -19.98 38.65
C THR A 6 -21.16 -18.54 38.46
N PRO A 7 -20.86 -17.70 39.48
CA PRO A 7 -20.37 -16.34 39.24
C PRO A 7 -18.94 -16.34 38.67
N LEU A 8 -18.09 -17.27 39.10
CA LEU A 8 -16.71 -17.39 38.62
C LEU A 8 -16.69 -17.75 37.13
N MET A 9 -17.56 -18.67 36.72
CA MET A 9 -17.68 -19.10 35.32
C MET A 9 -18.19 -17.96 34.41
N LEU A 10 -19.07 -17.10 34.92
CA LEU A 10 -19.55 -15.92 34.18
C LEU A 10 -18.46 -14.85 34.01
N VAL A 11 -17.63 -14.61 35.04
CA VAL A 11 -16.50 -13.68 34.95
C VAL A 11 -15.46 -14.16 33.94
N ILE A 12 -15.11 -15.45 33.98
CA ILE A 12 -14.18 -16.05 33.02
C ILE A 12 -14.73 -15.98 31.60
N ALA A 13 -16.02 -16.30 31.40
CA ALA A 13 -16.66 -16.17 30.09
C ALA A 13 -16.62 -14.72 29.58
N CYS A 14 -16.92 -13.74 30.43
CA CYS A 14 -16.88 -12.31 30.09
C CYS A 14 -15.47 -11.84 29.68
N LEU A 15 -14.43 -12.26 30.41
CA LEU A 15 -13.03 -11.97 30.05
C LEU A 15 -12.65 -12.60 28.70
N LEU A 16 -13.09 -13.83 28.42
CA LEU A 16 -12.83 -14.49 27.13
C LEU A 16 -13.54 -13.77 25.96
N PHE A 17 -14.78 -13.33 26.14
CA PHE A 17 -15.50 -12.51 25.14
C PHE A 17 -14.81 -11.18 24.84
N LEU A 18 -14.28 -10.49 25.85
CA LEU A 18 -13.52 -9.25 25.66
C LEU A 18 -12.22 -9.48 24.88
N THR A 19 -11.55 -10.63 25.08
CA THR A 19 -10.35 -10.98 24.30
C THR A 19 -10.66 -11.42 22.86
N PHE A 20 -11.87 -11.90 22.56
CA PHE A 20 -12.23 -12.35 21.21
C PHE A 20 -12.20 -11.21 20.19
N GLU A 21 -12.58 -10.00 20.59
CA GLU A 21 -12.46 -8.79 19.76
C GLU A 21 -11.00 -8.38 19.51
N THR A 22 -10.05 -8.83 20.35
CA THR A 22 -8.62 -8.51 20.16
C THR A 22 -7.98 -9.31 19.03
N THR A 23 -8.59 -10.39 18.55
CA THR A 23 -8.03 -11.16 17.41
C THR A 23 -8.07 -10.36 16.10
N LYS A 24 -8.97 -9.39 15.97
CA LYS A 24 -9.03 -8.43 14.85
C LYS A 24 -7.89 -7.40 14.88
N VAL A 25 -7.27 -7.19 16.05
CA VAL A 25 -6.19 -6.20 16.26
C VAL A 25 -4.98 -6.57 15.40
N ARG A 26 -4.69 -7.86 15.22
CA ARG A 26 -3.53 -8.27 14.42
C ARG A 26 -3.66 -7.91 12.93
N GLY A 27 -4.88 -7.80 12.41
CA GLY A 27 -5.16 -7.37 11.03
C GLY A 27 -5.23 -5.86 10.84
N TRP A 28 -5.60 -5.10 11.89
CA TRP A 28 -5.63 -3.63 11.84
C TRP A 28 -4.25 -3.00 12.08
N TYR A 29 -3.38 -3.61 12.90
CA TYR A 29 -2.15 -2.94 13.35
C TYR A 29 -0.99 -2.95 12.35
N PHE A 30 -0.98 -3.87 11.38
CA PHE A 30 0.08 -3.92 10.37
C PHE A 30 -0.51 -4.17 8.99
N GLN A 31 -0.66 -3.10 8.20
CA GLN A 31 -0.97 -3.22 6.78
C GLN A 31 0.17 -3.99 6.10
N PRO A 32 -0.14 -4.95 5.19
CA PRO A 32 0.89 -5.67 4.47
C PRO A 32 1.74 -4.71 3.64
N LYS A 33 3.03 -5.02 3.50
CA LYS A 33 3.94 -4.30 2.60
C LYS A 33 3.36 -4.28 1.20
N THR A 34 3.39 -3.12 0.57
CA THR A 34 3.05 -2.93 -0.83
C THR A 34 4.34 -2.73 -1.63
N HIS A 35 4.47 -3.46 -2.72
CA HIS A 35 5.51 -3.38 -3.72
C HIS A 35 4.91 -2.81 -4.99
N VAL A 36 5.51 -1.75 -5.52
CA VAL A 36 5.12 -1.20 -6.82
C VAL A 36 6.34 -1.11 -7.73
N SER A 37 6.25 -1.75 -8.89
CA SER A 37 7.27 -1.74 -9.93
C SER A 37 6.77 -0.94 -11.13
N MET A 38 7.62 -0.03 -11.63
CA MET A 38 7.37 0.78 -12.83
C MET A 38 8.46 0.48 -13.85
N THR A 39 8.10 -0.15 -14.97
CA THR A 39 9.03 -0.52 -16.04
C THR A 39 8.93 0.46 -17.19
N ASN A 40 10.07 1.03 -17.60
CA ASN A 40 10.15 1.89 -18.78
C ASN A 40 10.03 1.04 -20.06
N SER A 41 8.88 1.15 -20.74
CA SER A 41 8.58 0.49 -22.01
C SER A 41 8.38 1.48 -23.15
N LEU A 42 9.01 2.67 -23.07
CA LEU A 42 8.83 3.71 -24.07
C LEU A 42 9.27 3.26 -25.47
N PRO A 43 8.48 3.57 -26.51
CA PRO A 43 8.70 3.03 -27.86
C PRO A 43 9.99 3.53 -28.51
N ASN A 44 10.47 4.71 -28.11
CA ASN A 44 11.71 5.31 -28.61
C ASN A 44 12.97 4.80 -27.89
N LYS A 45 12.84 3.84 -26.97
CA LYS A 45 13.95 3.28 -26.18
C LYS A 45 14.76 4.32 -25.39
N SER A 46 14.13 5.42 -25.00
CA SER A 46 14.78 6.47 -24.23
C SER A 46 14.65 6.26 -22.74
N ASP A 47 15.53 6.89 -21.97
CA ASP A 47 15.44 6.92 -20.51
C ASP A 47 14.21 7.71 -20.05
N LEU A 48 13.58 7.22 -18.99
CA LEU A 48 12.37 7.81 -18.41
C LEU A 48 12.73 8.41 -17.05
N THR A 49 12.54 9.72 -16.90
CA THR A 49 12.72 10.35 -15.58
C THR A 49 11.41 10.27 -14.82
N VAL A 50 11.45 9.76 -13.59
CA VAL A 50 10.31 9.64 -12.70
C VAL A 50 10.58 10.41 -11.41
N HIS A 51 9.59 11.12 -10.90
CA HIS A 51 9.62 11.72 -9.57
C HIS A 51 8.35 11.32 -8.83
N CYS A 52 8.49 10.55 -7.75
CA CYS A 52 7.37 10.00 -7.00
C CYS A 52 7.31 10.59 -5.59
N LYS A 53 6.09 10.92 -5.14
CA LYS A 53 5.89 11.32 -3.75
C LYS A 53 4.50 10.97 -3.24
N SER A 54 4.36 10.95 -1.93
CA SER A 54 3.09 10.93 -1.22
C SER A 54 2.90 12.25 -0.47
N LYS A 55 1.82 12.35 0.31
CA LYS A 55 1.60 13.49 1.21
C LYS A 55 2.75 13.65 2.23
N ASP A 56 3.24 12.53 2.76
CA ASP A 56 4.15 12.51 3.90
C ASP A 56 5.59 12.12 3.54
N ASN A 57 5.82 11.60 2.32
CA ASN A 57 7.12 11.05 1.93
C ASN A 57 7.45 11.36 0.46
N ASP A 58 8.56 12.05 0.23
CA ASP A 58 9.10 12.30 -1.10
C ASP A 58 10.17 11.26 -1.43
N LEU A 59 9.98 10.49 -2.51
CA LEU A 59 10.93 9.47 -2.95
C LEU A 59 12.01 10.04 -3.88
N GLY A 60 11.88 11.30 -4.28
CA GLY A 60 12.82 11.99 -5.15
C GLY A 60 12.69 11.60 -6.62
N THR A 61 13.66 12.09 -7.40
CA THR A 61 13.75 11.89 -8.85
C THR A 61 14.70 10.75 -9.18
N HIS A 62 14.28 9.85 -10.06
CA HIS A 62 15.03 8.70 -10.54
C HIS A 62 14.99 8.62 -12.07
N VAL A 63 16.02 8.06 -12.68
CA VAL A 63 16.06 7.79 -14.12
C VAL A 63 15.94 6.28 -14.32
N ILE A 64 14.97 5.87 -15.12
CA ILE A 64 14.70 4.47 -15.48
C ILE A 64 15.19 4.24 -16.91
N PRO A 65 16.29 3.51 -17.13
CA PRO A 65 16.74 3.18 -18.47
C PRO A 65 15.70 2.33 -19.21
N PHE A 66 15.76 2.32 -20.54
CA PHE A 66 14.85 1.50 -21.34
C PHE A 66 14.88 0.02 -20.90
N ASN A 67 13.69 -0.58 -20.76
CA ASN A 67 13.49 -1.95 -20.32
C ASN A 67 14.04 -2.27 -18.92
N LYS A 68 14.23 -1.24 -18.08
CA LYS A 68 14.52 -1.36 -16.65
C LYS A 68 13.31 -0.94 -15.82
N SER A 69 13.35 -1.30 -14.54
CA SER A 69 12.29 -1.02 -13.58
C SER A 69 12.81 -0.17 -12.43
N TYR A 70 11.95 0.72 -11.93
CA TYR A 70 12.09 1.35 -10.63
C TYR A 70 11.03 0.78 -9.68
N GLU A 71 11.45 0.43 -8.48
CA GLU A 71 10.61 -0.24 -7.49
C GLU A 71 10.52 0.58 -6.21
N ILE A 72 9.31 0.68 -5.66
CA ILE A 72 9.03 1.32 -4.39
C ILE A 72 8.35 0.31 -3.46
N VAL A 73 8.80 0.26 -2.21
CA VAL A 73 8.26 -0.64 -1.19
C VAL A 73 7.90 0.18 0.04
N PHE A 74 6.65 0.09 0.48
CA PHE A 74 6.16 0.87 1.61
C PHE A 74 5.06 0.13 2.37
N HIS A 75 4.78 0.60 3.59
CA HIS A 75 3.62 0.17 4.36
C HIS A 75 2.53 1.24 4.24
N PRO A 76 1.33 0.89 3.75
CA PRO A 76 0.19 1.81 3.80
C PRO A 76 -0.11 2.20 5.26
N ASN A 77 -0.47 3.45 5.47
CA ASN A 77 -0.91 3.95 6.76
C ASN A 77 -2.24 3.28 7.19
N LEU A 78 -2.46 3.22 8.51
CA LEU A 78 -3.62 2.53 9.10
C LEU A 78 -4.95 3.25 8.82
N LEU A 79 -4.90 4.53 8.48
CA LEU A 79 -6.07 5.35 8.17
C LEU A 79 -6.49 5.24 6.69
N ASP A 80 -5.85 4.35 5.91
CA ASP A 80 -6.13 4.12 4.50
C ASP A 80 -6.05 5.37 3.60
N THR A 81 -5.25 6.37 3.99
CA THR A 81 -5.06 7.63 3.24
C THR A 81 -3.77 7.66 2.43
N THR A 82 -3.09 6.51 2.27
CA THR A 82 -1.83 6.44 1.52
C THR A 82 -2.08 6.56 0.02
N LEU A 83 -1.52 7.62 -0.56
CA LEU A 83 -1.53 7.93 -1.98
C LEU A 83 -0.09 8.20 -2.45
N PHE A 84 0.37 7.49 -3.47
CA PHE A 84 1.61 7.81 -4.20
C PHE A 84 1.26 8.22 -5.63
N TYR A 85 1.72 9.40 -5.99
CA TYR A 85 1.62 9.94 -7.33
C TYR A 85 3.02 10.19 -7.89
N CYS A 86 3.19 9.92 -9.18
CA CYS A 86 4.47 10.05 -9.86
C CYS A 86 4.34 10.94 -11.08
N ASN A 87 5.27 11.88 -11.23
CA ASN A 87 5.51 12.60 -12.47
C ASN A 87 6.50 11.81 -13.33
N PHE A 88 6.15 11.59 -14.58
CA PHE A 88 6.96 10.95 -15.61
C PHE A 88 7.29 11.97 -16.68
N ARG A 89 8.58 12.24 -16.87
CA ARG A 89 9.07 13.17 -17.87
C ARG A 89 9.59 12.42 -19.09
N TRP A 90 8.89 12.54 -20.21
CA TRP A 90 9.32 11.94 -21.47
C TRP A 90 10.36 12.81 -22.17
N PRO A 91 11.50 12.24 -22.60
CA PRO A 91 12.57 13.02 -23.20
C PRO A 91 12.25 13.49 -24.63
N LYS A 92 11.27 12.89 -25.31
CA LYS A 92 10.94 13.24 -26.70
C LYS A 92 10.40 14.67 -26.84
N ASN A 93 9.62 15.12 -25.87
CA ASN A 93 8.87 16.38 -25.92
C ASN A 93 8.95 17.15 -24.60
N ASN A 94 9.78 16.71 -23.65
CA ASN A 94 9.89 17.26 -22.31
C ASN A 94 8.53 17.41 -21.59
N SER A 95 7.55 16.55 -21.91
CA SER A 95 6.25 16.61 -21.27
C SER A 95 6.25 15.85 -19.95
N ASP A 96 5.57 16.43 -18.97
CA ASP A 96 5.33 15.86 -17.65
C ASP A 96 3.97 15.13 -17.66
N HIS A 97 3.96 13.88 -17.21
CA HIS A 97 2.78 13.02 -17.13
C HIS A 97 2.59 12.57 -15.68
N PHE A 98 1.43 12.89 -15.11
CA PHE A 98 1.12 12.59 -13.72
C PHE A 98 0.19 11.38 -13.63
N PHE A 99 0.57 10.40 -12.82
CA PHE A 99 -0.27 9.23 -12.55
C PHE A 99 -0.28 8.90 -11.07
N ASP A 100 -1.45 8.51 -10.56
CA ASP A 100 -1.61 7.91 -9.25
C ASP A 100 -1.21 6.44 -9.34
N ILE A 101 0.03 6.16 -8.93
CA ILE A 101 0.63 4.83 -9.02
C ILE A 101 0.14 3.94 -7.86
N TYR A 102 -0.30 4.55 -6.76
CA TYR A 102 -0.98 3.83 -5.69
C TYR A 102 -1.99 4.72 -4.99
N ASP A 103 -3.23 4.26 -4.88
CA ASP A 103 -4.25 4.85 -4.01
C ASP A 103 -4.96 3.73 -3.24
N LYS A 104 -4.93 3.81 -1.90
CA LYS A 104 -5.60 2.83 -1.04
C LYS A 104 -7.12 2.93 -1.13
N LEU A 105 -7.69 4.13 -1.30
CA LEU A 105 -9.15 4.35 -1.26
C LEU A 105 -9.84 3.74 -2.47
N THR A 106 -9.29 3.93 -3.67
CA THR A 106 -9.83 3.34 -4.91
C THR A 106 -9.55 1.83 -5.06
N THR A 107 -8.62 1.25 -4.29
CA THR A 107 -8.37 -0.21 -4.31
C THR A 107 -9.40 -1.04 -3.52
N LYS A 108 -10.26 -0.42 -2.72
CA LYS A 108 -11.30 -1.14 -1.95
C LYS A 108 -12.45 -1.64 -2.84
N THR A 109 -12.66 -1.05 -4.01
CA THR A 109 -13.67 -1.49 -4.98
C THR A 109 -13.06 -2.49 -5.96
N CYS A 110 -13.32 -3.77 -5.71
CA CYS A 110 -13.14 -4.91 -6.62
C CYS A 110 -11.74 -5.11 -7.21
N LYS A 111 -10.67 -5.06 -6.40
CA LYS A 111 -9.47 -5.88 -6.66
C LYS A 111 -8.98 -6.51 -5.35
N PRO A 112 -8.62 -7.81 -5.33
CA PRO A 112 -7.92 -8.36 -4.18
C PRO A 112 -6.71 -7.46 -3.91
N ASN A 113 -6.49 -7.16 -2.63
CA ASN A 113 -5.41 -6.33 -2.10
C ASN A 113 -4.07 -7.00 -2.46
N ASN A 114 -3.68 -6.91 -3.73
CA ASN A 114 -2.42 -7.44 -4.20
C ASN A 114 -1.37 -6.41 -3.81
N SER A 115 -0.59 -6.80 -2.81
CA SER A 115 0.62 -6.11 -2.38
C SER A 115 1.51 -5.72 -3.55
N ASN A 116 1.49 -6.48 -4.66
CA ASN A 116 2.41 -6.30 -5.77
C ASN A 116 1.69 -5.70 -6.98
N LYS A 117 2.05 -4.47 -7.33
CA LYS A 117 1.59 -3.78 -8.55
C LYS A 117 2.74 -3.65 -9.53
N HIS A 118 2.50 -3.93 -10.80
CA HIS A 118 3.49 -3.79 -11.86
C HIS A 118 2.88 -2.97 -13.00
N TYR A 119 3.57 -1.89 -13.36
CA TYR A 119 3.16 -0.94 -14.39
C TYR A 119 4.20 -0.91 -15.50
N LYS A 120 3.74 -0.88 -16.74
CA LYS A 120 4.57 -0.56 -17.91
C LYS A 120 4.22 0.86 -18.34
N ILE A 121 5.23 1.72 -18.36
CA ILE A 121 5.12 3.12 -18.75
C ILE A 121 5.56 3.30 -20.20
#